data_AF-A0A966XI53-F1
#
_entry.id   AF-A0A966XI53-F1
#
_cell.length_a   1.000
_cell.length_b   1.000
_cell.length_c   1.000
_cell.angle_alpha   90.00
_cell.angle_beta   90.00
_cell.angle_gamma   90.00
#
_symmetry.space_group_name_H-M   'P 1'
#
loop_
_entity.id
_entity.type
_entity.pdbx_description
1 polymer ?
#
loop_
_entity_poly.entity_id
_entity_poly.type
_entity_poly.pdbx_seq_one_letter_code
_entity_poly.pdbx_strand_id
1 'polypeptide(L)' 'MTALSDTRFAVVDTETTGLSTDDDVVLQLGVVVVRHDGKVEHEFVTYLRRRTWGFGHVGAFHVH' A
#
# COMPACT_ATOMS: atom_id res chain seq x y z
N MET A 1 -2.94 10.32 27.55
CA MET A 1 -3.52 9.68 26.35
C MET A 1 -3.86 10.79 25.36
N THR A 2 -3.55 10.61 24.08
CA THR A 2 -3.95 11.54 23.02
C THR A 2 -5.46 11.44 22.82
N ALA A 3 -6.15 12.58 22.69
CA ALA A 3 -7.57 12.56 22.38
C ALA A 3 -7.79 11.97 20.98
N LEU A 4 -8.89 11.23 20.81
CA LEU A 4 -9.23 10.64 19.50
C LEU A 4 -9.35 11.74 18.43
N SER A 5 -9.85 12.92 18.80
CA SER A 5 -9.97 14.10 17.93
C SER A 5 -8.65 14.60 17.34
N ASP A 6 -7.53 14.36 18.04
CA ASP A 6 -6.19 14.79 17.62
C ASP A 6 -5.41 13.68 16.89
N THR A 7 -6.02 12.50 16.77
CA THR A 7 -5.41 11.30 16.18
C THR A 7 -5.63 11.28 14.66
N ARG A 8 -4.59 10.91 13.93
CA ARG A 8 -4.64 10.60 12.49
C ARG A 8 -4.41 9.12 12.31
N PHE A 9 -5.11 8.53 11.35
CA PHE A 9 -4.99 7.14 10.96
C PHE A 9 -4.41 7.08 9.56
N ALA A 10 -3.43 6.20 9.36
CA ALA A 10 -2.97 5.85 8.03
C ALA A 10 -3.74 4.61 7.59
N VAL A 11 -4.56 4.73 6.55
CA VAL A 11 -5.14 3.60 5.83
C VAL A 11 -4.15 3.24 4.74
N VAL A 12 -3.62 2.03 4.80
CA VAL A 12 -2.57 1.56 3.90
C VAL A 12 -3.10 0.36 3.13
N ASP A 13 -2.93 0.42 1.82
CA ASP A 13 -3.27 -0.66 0.90
C ASP A 13 -2.06 -0.94 -0.01
N THR A 14 -1.82 -2.21 -0.31
CA THR A 14 -0.65 -2.65 -1.07
C THR A 14 -1.04 -3.65 -2.13
N GLU A 15 -0.53 -3.41 -3.34
CA GLU A 15 -0.59 -4.40 -4.42
C GLU A 15 0.73 -5.15 -4.47
N THR A 16 0.69 -6.47 -4.60
CA THR A 16 1.86 -7.35 -4.58
C THR A 16 1.92 -8.25 -5.83
N THR A 17 3.05 -8.90 -6.07
CA THR A 17 3.17 -9.90 -7.14
C THR A 17 2.40 -11.20 -6.86
N GLY A 18 2.05 -11.43 -5.58
CA GLY A 18 1.37 -12.63 -5.08
C GLY A 18 1.19 -12.58 -3.55
N LEU A 19 0.93 -13.73 -2.94
CA LEU A 19 0.54 -13.84 -1.52
C LEU A 19 1.67 -14.31 -0.57
N SER A 20 2.85 -14.68 -1.10
CA SER A 20 3.98 -15.13 -0.27
C SER A 20 4.69 -13.93 0.39
N THR A 21 4.82 -13.93 1.71
CA THR A 21 5.56 -12.85 2.41
C THR A 21 7.07 -12.91 2.16
N ASP A 22 7.58 -14.08 1.75
CA ASP A 22 9.02 -14.32 1.55
C ASP A 22 9.45 -14.12 0.09
N ASP A 23 8.58 -14.47 -0.86
CA ASP A 23 8.92 -14.50 -2.30
C ASP A 23 8.30 -13.35 -3.12
N ASP A 24 7.15 -12.84 -2.69
CA ASP A 24 6.45 -11.78 -3.41
C ASP A 24 6.89 -10.38 -2.95
N VAL A 25 6.74 -9.42 -3.85
CA VAL A 25 7.15 -8.04 -3.62
C VAL A 25 5.99 -7.08 -3.82
N VAL A 26 6.02 -5.96 -3.10
CA VAL A 26 5.07 -4.86 -3.29
C VAL A 26 5.34 -4.18 -4.64
N LEU A 27 4.29 -4.02 -5.43
CA LEU A 27 4.25 -3.32 -6.71
C LEU A 27 3.76 -1.88 -6.57
N GLN A 28 2.78 -1.66 -5.68
CA GLN A 28 2.18 -0.35 -5.44
C GLN A 28 1.88 -0.17 -3.95
N LEU A 29 2.00 1.07 -3.49
CA LEU A 29 1.60 1.49 -2.14
C LEU A 29 0.61 2.64 -2.24
N GLY A 30 -0.58 2.46 -1.66
CA GLY A 30 -1.56 3.51 -1.40
C GLY A 30 -1.57 3.87 0.08
N VAL A 31 -1.53 5.16 0.40
CA VAL A 31 -1.67 5.65 1.77
C VAL A 31 -2.66 6.81 1.80
N VAL A 32 -3.65 6.70 2.69
CA VAL A 32 -4.59 7.79 2.97
C VAL A 32 -4.49 8.15 4.45
N VAL A 33 -4.21 9.43 4.73
CA VAL A 33 -4.23 9.95 6.10
C VAL A 33 -5.64 10.47 6.38
N VAL A 34 -6.31 9.86 7.35
CA VAL A 34 -7.67 10.22 7.76
C VAL A 34 -7.72 10.67 9.21
N ARG A 35 -8.58 11.64 9.49
CA ARG A 35 -8.93 12.05 10.86
C ARG A 35 -9.90 11.05 11.49
N HIS A 36 -10.08 11.14 12.80
CA HIS A 36 -11.05 10.32 13.53
C HIS A 36 -12.51 10.40 13.04
N ASP A 37 -12.89 11.48 12.35
CA ASP A 37 -14.22 11.69 11.79
C ASP A 37 -14.35 11.17 10.34
N GLY A 38 -13.33 10.46 9.85
CA GLY A 38 -13.28 9.92 8.49
C GLY A 38 -12.91 10.94 7.42
N LYS A 39 -12.65 12.20 7.78
CA LYS A 39 -12.18 13.20 6.81
C LYS A 39 -10.78 12.84 6.32
N VAL A 40 -10.62 12.74 5.01
CA VAL A 40 -9.31 12.60 4.34
C VAL A 40 -8.55 13.91 4.39
N GLU A 41 -7.29 13.86 4.83
CA GLU A 41 -6.36 15.00 4.82
C GLU A 41 -5.34 14.89 3.67
N HIS A 42 -4.83 13.68 3.43
CA HIS A 42 -3.81 13.43 2.42
C HIS A 42 -4.02 12.09 1.74
N GLU A 43 -3.69 12.04 0.45
CA GLU A 43 -3.67 10.83 -0.37
C GLU A 43 -2.30 10.73 -1.06
N PHE A 44 -1.75 9.52 -1.05
CA PHE A 44 -0.49 9.23 -1.70
C PHE A 44 -0.57 7.88 -2.40
N VAL A 45 -0.11 7.84 -3.64
CA VAL A 45 0.00 6.60 -4.42
C VAL A 45 1.36 6.59 -5.12
N THR A 46 2.05 5.47 -5.04
CA THR A 46 3.28 5.27 -5.80
C THR A 46 3.47 3.82 -6.24
N TYR A 47 4.17 3.67 -7.36
CA TYR A 47 4.64 2.37 -7.84
C TYR A 47 6.08 2.15 -7.42
N LEU A 48 6.40 0.93 -6.99
CA LEU A 48 7.74 0.55 -6.58
C LEU A 48 8.50 -0.08 -7.75
N ARG A 49 9.64 0.51 -8.12
CA ARG A 49 10.51 -0.02 -9.18
C ARG A 49 11.41 -1.13 -8.62
N ARG A 50 11.30 -2.35 -9.18
CA ARG A 50 12.23 -3.45 -8.89
C ARG A 50 13.60 -3.17 -9.55
N ARG A 51 14.70 -3.34 -8.80
CA ARG A 51 16.06 -3.08 -9.31
C ARG A 51 16.55 -4.11 -10.33
N THR A 52 16.03 -5.34 -10.29
CA THR A 52 16.42 -6.44 -11.17
C THR A 52 15.21 -6.97 -11.93
N TRP A 53 15.00 -6.47 -13.14
CA TRP A 53 14.01 -7.02 -14.06
C TRP A 53 14.64 -8.24 -14.75
N GLY A 54 14.53 -9.41 -14.13
CA GLY A 54 14.60 -10.67 -14.87
C GLY A 54 13.34 -10.80 -15.74
N PHE A 55 13.42 -11.54 -16.85
CA PHE A 55 12.33 -11.76 -17.82
C PHE A 55 11.10 -12.49 -17.21
N GLY A 56 10.41 -11.88 -16.25
CA GLY A 56 9.26 -12.42 -15.53
C GLY A 56 8.02 -11.56 -15.74
N HIS A 57 6.88 -12.21 -15.93
CA HIS A 57 5.59 -11.61 -16.29
C HIS A 57 5.18 -10.51 -15.29
N VAL A 58 4.91 -9.32 -15.81
CA VAL A 58 4.30 -8.19 -15.09
C VAL A 58 2.79 -8.37 -15.12
N GLY A 59 2.28 -9.14 -14.17
CA GLY A 59 0.87 -9.29 -13.90
C GLY A 59 0.68 -10.02 -12.58
N ALA A 60 -0.37 -9.69 -11.84
CA ALA A 60 -0.77 -10.46 -10.67
C ALA A 60 -0.83 -11.94 -11.06
N PHE A 61 -0.01 -12.78 -10.42
CA PHE A 61 0.01 -14.22 -10.71
C PHE A 61 -1.28 -14.92 -10.24
N HIS A 62 -2.10 -14.22 -9.45
CA HIS A 62 -3.46 -14.57 -9.10
C HIS A 62 -4.20 -13.28 -8.69
N VAL A 63 -5.30 -12.95 -9.36
CA VAL A 63 -6.30 -12.00 -8.83
C VAL A 63 -7.37 -12.85 -8.18
N HIS A 64 -7.71 -12.57 -6.92
CA HIS A 64 -8.80 -13.23 -6.20
C HIS A 64 -10.06 -12.38 -6.23
#